data_AF-A0A967SL55-F1
#
_entry.id   AF-A0A967SL55-F1
#
_cell.length_a   1.000
_cell.length_b   1.000
_cell.length_c   1.000
_cell.angle_alpha   90.00
_cell.angle_beta   90.00
_cell.angle_gamma   90.00
#
_symmetry.space_group_name_H-M   'P 1'
#
loop_
_entity.id
_entity.type
_entity.pdbx_description
1 polymer ?
#
loop_
_entity_poly.entity_id
_entity_poly.type
_entity_poly.pdbx_seq_one_letter_code
_entity_poly.pdbx_strand_id
1 'polypeptide(L)' 'AGLDAEAVVNHWGREELADVIRRYGEERHAGRIAAAIVRARPIEDTLELAGVVADAVPARSRRSGHPARRTFQAIRIAV' A
#
# COMPACT_ATOMS: atom_id res chain seq x y z
N ALA A 1 21.50 4.10 6.55
CA ALA A 1 20.22 4.81 6.45
C ALA A 1 19.22 3.80 5.93
N GLY A 2 18.25 3.39 6.74
CA GLY A 2 17.19 2.48 6.30
C GLY A 2 16.34 3.16 5.23
N LEU A 3 15.78 2.40 4.31
CA LEU A 3 14.80 2.94 3.36
C LEU A 3 13.61 3.44 4.20
N ASP A 4 13.19 4.69 4.01
CA ASP A 4 12.05 5.22 4.77
C ASP A 4 10.75 4.71 4.16
N ALA A 5 9.78 4.33 4.99
CA ALA A 5 8.43 3.99 4.53
C ALA A 5 7.81 5.17 3.77
N GLU A 6 8.16 6.40 4.16
CA GLU A 6 7.81 7.63 3.45
C GLU A 6 8.33 7.60 2.00
N ALA A 7 9.61 7.23 1.81
CA ALA A 7 10.19 7.11 0.47
C ALA A 7 9.53 6.00 -0.37
N VAL A 8 9.21 4.85 0.24
CA VAL A 8 8.46 3.79 -0.44
C VAL A 8 7.11 4.33 -0.92
N VAL A 9 6.36 4.98 -0.02
CA VAL A 9 5.00 5.42 -0.30
C VAL A 9 4.96 6.58 -1.29
N ASN A 10 5.85 7.56 -1.16
CA ASN A 10 5.80 8.82 -1.92
C ASN A 10 6.69 8.84 -3.18
N HIS A 11 7.73 7.99 -3.26
CA HIS A 11 8.73 8.11 -4.34
C HIS A 11 8.87 6.87 -5.23
N TRP A 12 8.56 5.67 -4.76
CA TRP A 12 8.70 4.47 -5.59
C TRP A 12 7.74 4.48 -6.78
N GLY A 13 8.14 3.84 -7.88
CA GLY A 13 7.29 3.65 -9.04
C GLY A 13 6.06 2.80 -8.73
N ARG A 14 5.00 2.95 -9.53
CA ARG A 14 3.77 2.18 -9.37
C ARG A 14 4.03 0.66 -9.41
N GLU A 15 4.87 0.21 -10.32
CA GLU A 15 5.17 -1.22 -10.51
C GLU A 15 5.97 -1.78 -9.34
N GLU A 16 7.01 -1.07 -8.90
CA GLU A 16 7.81 -1.43 -7.72
C GLU A 16 6.93 -1.53 -6.47
N LEU A 17 6.03 -0.55 -6.28
CA LEU A 17 5.08 -0.56 -5.17
C LEU A 17 4.11 -1.75 -5.25
N ALA A 18 3.59 -2.04 -6.45
CA ALA A 18 2.69 -3.16 -6.66
C ALA A 18 3.39 -4.51 -6.40
N ASP A 19 4.66 -4.64 -6.77
CA ASP A 19 5.44 -5.86 -6.56
C ASP A 19 5.73 -6.10 -5.08
N VAL A 20 6.08 -5.07 -4.32
CA VAL A 20 6.22 -5.15 -2.86
C VAL A 20 4.90 -5.56 -2.20
N ILE A 21 3.80 -4.90 -2.55
CA ILE A 21 2.48 -5.18 -1.97
C ILE A 21 2.03 -6.61 -2.31
N ARG A 22 2.34 -7.09 -3.52
CA ARG A 22 2.01 -8.46 -3.94
C ARG A 22 2.87 -9.49 -3.22
N ARG A 23 4.19 -9.28 -3.17
CA ARG A 23 5.16 -10.25 -2.64
C ARG A 23 5.06 -10.39 -1.13
N TYR A 24 4.94 -9.28 -0.41
CA TYR A 24 5.02 -9.28 1.05
C TYR A 24 3.66 -9.09 1.73
N GLY A 25 2.67 -8.60 0.99
CA GLY A 25 1.32 -8.39 1.50
C GLY A 25 0.32 -9.47 1.08
N GLU A 26 0.68 -10.43 0.23
CA GLU A 26 -0.23 -11.46 -0.29
C GLU A 26 -1.56 -10.88 -0.85
N GLU A 27 -1.52 -9.64 -1.36
CA GLU A 27 -2.72 -8.89 -1.73
C GLU A 27 -2.98 -8.97 -3.23
N ARG A 28 -4.08 -9.65 -3.59
CA ARG A 28 -4.53 -9.80 -4.99
C ARG A 28 -4.82 -8.47 -5.68
N HIS A 29 -5.13 -7.41 -4.92
CA HIS A 29 -5.41 -6.07 -5.44
C HIS A 29 -4.19 -5.16 -5.48
N ALA A 30 -2.97 -5.68 -5.34
CA ALA A 30 -1.73 -4.91 -5.27
C ALA A 30 -1.61 -3.83 -6.37
N GLY A 31 -1.93 -4.17 -7.62
CA GLY A 31 -1.87 -3.20 -8.73
C GLY A 31 -2.88 -2.05 -8.63
N ARG A 32 -4.06 -2.30 -8.05
CA ARG A 32 -5.08 -1.26 -7.82
C ARG A 32 -4.71 -0.40 -6.62
N ILE A 33 -4.18 -1.01 -5.55
CA ILE A 33 -3.69 -0.30 -4.36
C ILE A 33 -2.52 0.61 -4.73
N ALA A 34 -1.53 0.10 -5.46
CA ALA A 34 -0.40 0.91 -5.89
C ALA A 34 -0.81 2.07 -6.78
N ALA A 35 -1.74 1.85 -7.71
CA ALA A 35 -2.29 2.92 -8.52
C ALA A 35 -3.03 3.97 -7.68
N ALA A 36 -3.72 3.56 -6.62
CA ALA A 36 -4.41 4.48 -5.71
C ALA A 36 -3.42 5.31 -4.88
N ILE A 37 -2.39 4.66 -4.32
CA ILE A 37 -1.31 5.33 -3.58
C ILE A 37 -0.64 6.39 -4.46
N VAL A 38 -0.19 6.01 -5.67
CA VAL A 38 0.47 6.95 -6.59
C VAL A 38 -0.42 8.14 -6.95
N ARG A 39 -1.73 7.94 -7.11
CA ARG A 39 -2.68 9.04 -7.40
C ARG A 39 -2.95 9.94 -6.19
N ALA A 40 -2.84 9.41 -4.98
CA ALA A 40 -3.15 10.14 -3.75
C ALA A 40 -1.95 10.91 -3.19
N ARG A 41 -0.75 10.72 -3.74
CA ARG A 41 0.46 11.43 -3.30
C ARG A 41 0.30 12.96 -3.33
N PRO A 42 0.93 13.69 -2.40
CA PRO A 42 1.75 13.18 -1.29
C PRO A 42 0.87 12.58 -0.18
N ILE A 43 1.34 11.50 0.44
CA ILE A 43 0.70 10.90 1.61
C ILE A 43 1.52 11.31 2.83
N GLU A 44 0.87 11.97 3.79
CA GLU A 44 1.54 12.61 4.93
C GLU A 44 1.49 11.74 6.19
N ASP A 45 0.48 10.89 6.31
CA ASP A 45 0.33 10.03 7.49
C ASP A 45 -0.21 8.62 7.19
N THR A 46 -0.22 7.80 8.25
CA THR A 46 -0.64 6.41 8.16
C THR A 46 -2.16 6.22 8.07
N LEU A 47 -2.97 7.17 8.55
CA LEU A 47 -4.43 7.11 8.44
C LEU A 47 -4.87 7.41 7.01
N GLU A 48 -4.25 8.39 6.38
CA GLU A 48 -4.43 8.70 4.96
C GLU A 48 -4.06 7.49 4.10
N LEU A 49 -2.88 6.89 4.31
CA LEU A 49 -2.49 5.67 3.62
C LEU A 49 -3.51 4.54 3.82
N ALA A 50 -4.00 4.37 5.06
CA ALA A 50 -4.99 3.33 5.36
C ALA A 50 -6.31 3.55 4.61
N GLY A 51 -6.78 4.80 4.50
CA GLY A 51 -7.97 5.18 3.76
C GLY A 51 -7.83 4.90 2.26
N VAL A 52 -6.74 5.37 1.65
CA VAL A 52 -6.43 5.13 0.23
C VAL A 52 -6.41 3.64 -0.10
N VAL A 53 -5.77 2.83 0.74
CA VAL A 53 -5.71 1.38 0.55
C VAL A 53 -7.09 0.74 0.73
N ALA A 54 -7.86 1.16 1.75
CA ALA A 54 -9.20 0.63 1.98
C ALA A 54 -10.12 0.90 0.77
N ASP A 55 -10.08 2.11 0.23
CA ASP A 55 -10.89 2.53 -0.92
C ASP A 55 -10.51 1.81 -2.21
N ALA A 56 -9.21 1.50 -2.38
CA ALA A 56 -8.73 0.71 -3.50
C ALA A 56 -9.17 -0.77 -3.46
N VAL A 57 -9.59 -1.29 -2.31
CA VAL A 57 -9.95 -2.71 -2.15
C VAL A 57 -11.47 -2.89 -2.21
N PRO A 58 -12.02 -3.82 -3.01
CA PRO A 58 -13.46 -4.06 -3.09
C PRO A 58 -14.07 -4.41 -1.73
N ALA A 59 -15.26 -3.89 -1.43
CA ALA A 59 -15.95 -4.07 -0.13
C ALA A 59 -16.04 -5.54 0.33
N ARG A 60 -16.26 -6.49 -0.59
CA ARG A 60 -16.27 -7.94 -0.29
C ARG A 60 -14.95 -8.43 0.30
N SER A 61 -13.82 -7.87 -0.13
CA SER A 61 -12.48 -8.24 0.36
C SER A 61 -12.16 -7.57 1.71
N ARG A 62 -12.86 -6.49 2.08
CA ARG A 62 -12.72 -5.80 3.38
C ARG A 62 -13.32 -6.58 4.55
N ARG A 63 -14.20 -7.56 4.27
CA ARG A 63 -14.85 -8.39 5.31
C ARG A 63 -13.90 -9.36 6.02
N SER A 64 -12.73 -9.64 5.45
CA SER A 64 -11.74 -10.56 6.02
C SER A 64 -10.68 -9.86 6.89
N GLY A 65 -10.90 -8.59 7.27
CA GLY A 65 -9.98 -7.76 8.06
C GLY A 65 -9.62 -6.44 7.36
N HIS A 66 -8.92 -5.55 8.07
CA HIS A 66 -8.56 -4.24 7.54
C HIS A 66 -7.58 -4.39 6.35
N PRO A 67 -7.96 -3.99 5.12
CA PRO A 67 -7.14 -4.20 3.93
C PRO A 67 -5.74 -3.61 4.04
N ALA A 68 -5.63 -2.44 4.68
CA ALA A 68 -4.35 -1.77 4.85
C ALA A 68 -3.34 -2.58 5.67
N ARG A 69 -3.76 -3.51 6.54
CA ARG A 69 -2.83 -4.28 7.39
C ARG A 69 -1.79 -5.03 6.55
N ARG A 70 -2.21 -5.63 5.44
CA ARG A 70 -1.33 -6.35 4.50
C ARG A 70 -0.37 -5.40 3.79
N THR A 71 -0.86 -4.24 3.36
CA THR A 71 -0.04 -3.20 2.73
C THR A 71 1.00 -2.62 3.71
N PHE A 72 0.62 -2.34 4.95
CA PHE A 72 1.54 -1.89 5.99
C PHE A 72 2.60 -2.93 6.32
N GLN A 73 2.22 -4.21 6.36
CA GLN A 73 3.19 -5.30 6.52
C GLN A 73 4.17 -5.34 5.35
N ALA A 74 3.67 -5.23 4.12
CA ALA A 74 4.52 -5.26 2.92
C ALA A 74 5.53 -4.11 2.89
N ILE A 75 5.08 -2.88 3.17
CA ILE A 75 5.94 -1.70 3.23
C ILE A 75 6.97 -1.86 4.34
N ARG A 76 6.59 -2.38 5.52
CA ARG A 76 7.53 -2.64 6.63
C ARG A 76 8.63 -3.65 6.28
N ILE A 77 8.34 -4.63 5.42
CA ILE A 77 9.34 -5.63 5.00
C ILE A 77 10.25 -5.08 3.89
N ALA A 78 9.78 -4.10 3.11
CA ALA A 78 10.54 -3.49 2.04
C ALA A 78 11.59 -2.47 2.53
N VAL A 79 11.51 -2.03 3.79
CA VAL A 79 12.38 -1.03 4.41
C VAL A 79 13.57 -1.62 5.16
#